data_AF-A0A327NE94-F1
#
_entry.id   AF-A0A327NE94-F1
#
_cell.length_a   1.000
_cell.length_b   1.000
_cell.length_c   1.000
_cell.angle_alpha   90.00
_cell.angle_beta   90.00
_cell.angle_gamma   90.00
#
_symmetry.space_group_name_H-M   'P 1'
#
loop_
_entity.id
_entity.type
_entity.pdbx_description
1 polymer ?
#
loop_
_entity_poly.entity_id
_entity_poly.type
_entity_poly.pdbx_seq_one_letter_code
_entity_poly.pdbx_strand_id
1 'polypeptide(L)'
;MGPFAFGKIWLSVLVIAFGLFLYAELRARIHPLLAGILITMLACSPELFAYTFLVQTDWANAAFFATGVILLQRYLESGQHGSFVGSAVLLAMACWTRTETIFFVPIGSLLLLIFSVSISKNKALFRAIALSAICLLPVVFWNYILLRGYIPLPPRANLGTLHGVTEGYLSQLIAIAAQMNDQVIFDDVYWGYAVWVFLLLSLVNTVIFRDKRGFPILLWLAGIYILFVLIIQHVEGANVLFTFRRGFFKLLFLMYFYLGTTSLFRWLSNWIYRWESKIEKPET
;
A
#
# COMPACT_ATOMS: atom_id res chain seq x y z
N MET A 1 4.08 -35.69 -4.15
CA MET A 1 4.18 -34.25 -3.83
C MET A 1 3.21 -33.95 -2.70
N GLY A 2 3.70 -33.63 -1.50
CA GLY A 2 2.84 -33.52 -0.32
C GLY A 2 2.04 -32.19 -0.25
N PRO A 3 1.03 -32.12 0.64
CA PRO A 3 0.19 -30.93 0.88
C PRO A 3 0.96 -29.67 1.31
N PHE A 4 2.25 -29.78 1.63
CA PHE A 4 3.16 -28.67 1.93
C PHE A 4 3.47 -27.75 0.73
N ALA A 5 3.13 -28.15 -0.50
CA ALA A 5 3.32 -27.31 -1.68
C ALA A 5 2.30 -26.15 -1.77
N PHE A 6 1.16 -26.23 -1.06
CA PHE A 6 0.08 -25.24 -1.20
C PHE A 6 0.54 -23.82 -0.89
N GLY A 7 1.20 -23.60 0.26
CA GLY A 7 1.64 -22.25 0.67
C GLY A 7 2.64 -21.63 -0.32
N LYS A 8 3.55 -22.43 -0.87
CA LYS A 8 4.54 -21.97 -1.85
C LYS A 8 3.90 -21.67 -3.21
N ILE A 9 3.04 -22.55 -3.70
CA ILE A 9 2.34 -22.36 -4.98
C ILE A 9 1.42 -21.14 -4.89
N TRP A 10 0.64 -21.04 -3.81
CA TRP A 10 -0.26 -19.91 -3.58
C TRP A 10 0.50 -18.58 -3.54
N LEU A 11 1.60 -18.51 -2.78
CA LEU A 11 2.41 -17.28 -2.70
C LEU A 11 2.99 -16.92 -4.07
N SER A 12 3.60 -17.87 -4.80
CA SER A 12 4.14 -17.61 -6.13
C SER A 12 3.09 -17.10 -7.10
N VAL A 13 1.88 -17.68 -7.08
CA VAL A 13 0.76 -17.21 -7.91
C VAL A 13 0.37 -15.78 -7.52
N LEU A 14 0.32 -15.45 -6.23
CA LEU A 14 0.00 -14.10 -5.75
C LEU A 14 1.09 -13.10 -6.15
N VAL A 15 2.37 -13.47 -6.04
CA VAL A 15 3.54 -12.68 -6.47
C VAL A 15 3.47 -12.34 -7.94
N ILE A 16 3.27 -13.35 -8.79
CA ILE A 16 3.17 -13.16 -10.23
C ILE A 16 1.92 -12.35 -10.58
N ALA A 17 0.76 -12.68 -10.01
CA ALA A 17 -0.50 -11.98 -10.31
C ALA A 17 -0.45 -10.50 -9.92
N PHE A 18 0.05 -10.18 -8.72
CA PHE A 18 0.20 -8.79 -8.29
C PHE A 18 1.28 -8.06 -9.10
N GLY A 19 2.41 -8.69 -9.41
CA GLY A 19 3.45 -8.11 -10.25
C GLY A 19 2.92 -7.75 -11.64
N LEU A 20 2.17 -8.65 -12.27
CA LEU A 20 1.50 -8.41 -13.56
C LEU A 20 0.44 -7.32 -13.46
N PHE A 21 -0.37 -7.32 -12.39
CA PHE A 21 -1.35 -6.26 -12.12
C PHE A 21 -0.68 -4.89 -11.99
N LEU A 22 0.37 -4.78 -11.17
CA LEU A 22 1.07 -3.52 -10.93
C LEU A 22 1.77 -3.04 -12.20
N TYR A 23 2.39 -3.96 -12.96
CA TYR A 23 2.94 -3.65 -14.28
C TYR A 23 1.87 -3.13 -15.24
N ALA A 24 0.70 -3.79 -15.30
CA ALA A 24 -0.43 -3.39 -16.14
C ALA A 24 -0.95 -1.99 -15.78
N GLU A 25 -1.03 -1.67 -14.49
CA GLU A 25 -1.44 -0.35 -14.02
C GLU A 25 -0.36 0.72 -14.29
N LEU A 26 0.92 0.39 -14.18
CA LEU A 26 2.01 1.31 -14.54
C LEU A 26 2.04 1.58 -16.04
N ARG A 27 2.01 0.54 -16.90
CA ARG A 27 2.04 0.71 -18.37
C ARG A 27 0.84 1.48 -18.94
N ALA A 28 -0.29 1.51 -18.21
CA ALA A 28 -1.43 2.31 -18.59
C ALA A 28 -1.19 3.82 -18.41
N ARG A 29 -0.14 4.20 -17.67
CA ARG A 29 0.18 5.60 -17.31
C ARG A 29 1.52 6.07 -17.90
N ILE A 30 2.47 5.17 -18.08
CA ILE A 30 3.84 5.45 -18.53
C ILE A 30 4.33 4.40 -19.53
N HIS A 31 5.42 4.70 -20.22
CA HIS A 31 6.05 3.79 -21.18
C HIS A 31 6.27 2.39 -20.61
N PRO A 32 5.99 1.30 -21.36
CA PRO A 32 6.19 -0.08 -20.91
C PRO A 32 7.60 -0.36 -20.36
N LEU A 33 8.63 0.19 -21.01
CA LEU A 33 10.02 0.10 -20.53
C LEU A 33 10.19 0.69 -19.12
N LEU A 34 9.65 1.88 -18.88
CA LEU A 34 9.74 2.54 -17.56
C LEU A 34 8.94 1.78 -16.50
N ALA A 35 7.76 1.26 -16.87
CA ALA A 35 6.97 0.39 -15.99
C ALA A 35 7.77 -0.87 -15.61
N GLY A 36 8.45 -1.49 -16.58
CA GLY A 36 9.34 -2.64 -16.35
C GLY A 36 10.47 -2.30 -15.39
N ILE A 37 11.18 -1.18 -15.62
CA ILE A 37 12.26 -0.71 -14.74
C ILE A 37 11.77 -0.51 -13.30
N LEU A 38 10.62 0.15 -13.11
CA LEU A 38 10.05 0.36 -11.77
C LEU A 38 9.73 -0.97 -11.07
N ILE A 39 9.13 -1.93 -11.79
CA ILE A 39 8.83 -3.27 -11.24
C ILE A 39 10.11 -4.03 -10.91
N THR A 40 11.14 -3.98 -11.77
CA THR A 40 12.43 -4.63 -11.52
C THR A 40 13.11 -4.03 -10.30
N MET A 41 13.16 -2.69 -10.18
CA MET A 41 13.74 -2.02 -9.02
C MET A 41 13.01 -2.39 -7.72
N LEU A 42 11.67 -2.46 -7.77
CA LEU A 42 10.87 -2.94 -6.65
C LEU A 42 11.23 -4.39 -6.29
N ALA A 43 11.29 -5.29 -7.29
CA ALA A 43 11.64 -6.70 -7.09
C ALA A 43 13.09 -6.91 -6.57
N CYS A 44 13.99 -5.97 -6.84
CA CYS A 44 15.35 -5.96 -6.31
C CYS A 44 15.46 -5.43 -4.87
N SER A 45 14.36 -5.04 -4.22
CA SER A 45 14.37 -4.66 -2.79
C SER A 45 14.62 -5.91 -1.94
N PRO A 46 15.74 -5.99 -1.18
CA PRO A 46 16.18 -7.25 -0.54
C PRO A 46 15.13 -7.92 0.35
N GLU A 47 14.53 -7.16 1.28
CA GLU A 47 13.54 -7.68 2.22
C GLU A 47 12.27 -8.13 1.47
N LEU A 48 11.80 -7.33 0.51
CA LEU A 48 10.62 -7.69 -0.28
C LEU A 48 10.87 -8.98 -1.08
N PHE A 49 12.05 -9.12 -1.68
CA PHE A 49 12.45 -10.31 -2.42
C PHE A 49 12.53 -11.53 -1.51
N ALA A 50 13.14 -11.41 -0.33
CA ALA A 50 13.19 -12.48 0.66
C ALA A 50 11.78 -12.96 1.06
N TYR A 51 10.85 -12.02 1.23
CA TYR A 51 9.45 -12.30 1.56
C TYR A 51 8.67 -13.01 0.44
N THR A 52 9.18 -13.08 -0.79
CA THR A 52 8.57 -13.92 -1.84
C THR A 52 8.83 -15.41 -1.63
N PHE A 53 9.82 -15.79 -0.81
CA PHE A 53 10.13 -17.18 -0.46
C PHE A 53 9.56 -17.59 0.90
N LEU A 54 9.15 -16.63 1.72
CA LEU A 54 8.58 -16.85 3.05
C LEU A 54 7.06 -16.83 2.98
N VAL A 55 6.41 -17.94 3.34
CA VAL A 55 4.94 -18.03 3.42
C VAL A 55 4.44 -17.26 4.64
N GLN A 56 4.48 -15.93 4.56
CA GLN A 56 3.98 -14.99 5.57
C GLN A 56 2.81 -14.19 5.00
N THR A 57 1.88 -13.81 5.86
CA THR A 57 0.68 -13.06 5.45
C THR A 57 0.99 -11.60 5.10
N ASP A 58 2.17 -11.09 5.44
CA ASP A 58 2.59 -9.70 5.23
C ASP A 58 2.64 -9.30 3.76
N TRP A 59 3.22 -10.18 2.94
CA TRP A 59 3.37 -9.92 1.51
C TRP A 59 2.00 -9.90 0.80
N ALA A 60 1.16 -10.90 1.08
CA ALA A 60 -0.20 -10.97 0.55
C ALA A 60 -1.08 -9.81 1.03
N ASN A 61 -0.97 -9.46 2.31
CA ASN A 61 -1.67 -8.32 2.88
C ASN A 61 -1.28 -7.01 2.19
N ALA A 62 0.02 -6.78 1.96
CA ALA A 62 0.49 -5.60 1.25
C ALA A 62 0.02 -5.57 -0.21
N ALA A 63 0.04 -6.70 -0.90
CA ALA A 63 -0.44 -6.81 -2.28
C ALA A 63 -1.94 -6.51 -2.39
N PHE A 64 -2.78 -7.10 -1.52
CA PHE A 64 -4.22 -6.82 -1.48
C PHE A 64 -4.49 -5.36 -1.13
N PHE A 65 -3.77 -4.82 -0.15
CA PHE A 65 -3.91 -3.43 0.26
C PHE A 65 -3.54 -2.47 -0.88
N ALA A 66 -2.38 -2.64 -1.51
CA ALA A 66 -1.93 -1.80 -2.61
C ALA A 66 -2.88 -1.87 -3.81
N THR A 67 -3.32 -3.08 -4.19
CA THR A 67 -4.30 -3.26 -5.27
C THR A 67 -5.63 -2.57 -4.93
N GLY A 68 -6.09 -2.71 -3.69
CA GLY A 68 -7.29 -2.04 -3.19
C GLY A 68 -7.19 -0.51 -3.26
N VAL A 69 -6.06 0.07 -2.85
CA VAL A 69 -5.79 1.51 -2.94
C VAL A 69 -5.69 1.98 -4.39
N ILE A 70 -5.01 1.24 -5.27
CA ILE A 70 -4.86 1.56 -6.69
C ILE A 70 -6.22 1.56 -7.40
N LEU A 71 -7.06 0.56 -7.13
CA LEU A 71 -8.42 0.51 -7.68
C LEU A 71 -9.31 1.61 -7.11
N LEU A 72 -9.13 1.99 -5.84
CA LEU A 72 -9.85 3.14 -5.26
C LEU A 72 -9.46 4.43 -5.99
N GLN A 73 -8.16 4.62 -6.23
CA GLN A 73 -7.65 5.77 -6.97
C GLN A 73 -8.21 5.81 -8.40
N ARG A 74 -8.23 4.67 -9.09
CA ARG A 74 -8.82 4.56 -10.43
C ARG A 74 -10.32 4.90 -10.42
N TYR A 75 -11.04 4.48 -9.37
CA TYR A 75 -12.43 4.86 -9.19
C TYR A 75 -12.60 6.37 -8.95
N LEU A 76 -11.72 7.01 -8.16
CA LEU A 76 -11.73 8.46 -7.95
C LEU A 76 -11.47 9.23 -9.26
N GLU A 77 -10.62 8.69 -10.14
CA GLU A 77 -10.27 9.31 -11.42
C GLU A 77 -11.36 9.11 -12.49
N SER A 78 -11.93 7.90 -12.58
CA SER A 78 -12.80 7.50 -13.70
C SER A 78 -14.28 7.35 -13.36
N GLY A 79 -14.63 7.31 -12.07
CA GLY A 79 -15.99 7.01 -11.60
C GLY A 79 -16.47 5.58 -11.86
N GLN A 80 -15.60 4.69 -12.38
CA GLN A 80 -15.99 3.32 -12.75
C GLN A 80 -16.36 2.48 -11.52
N HIS A 81 -17.64 2.10 -11.44
CA HIS A 81 -18.19 1.32 -10.33
C HIS A 81 -17.46 0.00 -10.08
N GLY A 82 -17.00 -0.69 -11.13
CA GLY A 82 -16.24 -1.93 -10.99
C GLY A 82 -14.94 -1.75 -10.19
N SER A 83 -14.25 -0.62 -10.37
CA SER A 83 -13.03 -0.31 -9.61
C SER A 83 -13.32 -0.05 -8.12
N PHE A 84 -14.47 0.55 -7.79
CA PHE A 84 -14.89 0.72 -6.40
C PHE A 84 -15.19 -0.62 -5.72
N VAL A 85 -15.97 -1.49 -6.37
CA VAL A 85 -16.29 -2.81 -5.81
C VAL A 85 -15.02 -3.65 -5.66
N GLY A 86 -14.16 -3.68 -6.68
CA GLY A 86 -12.88 -4.37 -6.61
C GLY A 86 -11.98 -3.83 -5.49
N SER A 87 -11.93 -2.51 -5.31
CA SER A 87 -11.22 -1.88 -4.21
C SER A 87 -11.73 -2.34 -2.84
N ALA A 88 -13.06 -2.29 -2.63
CA ALA A 88 -13.67 -2.69 -1.36
C ALA A 88 -13.40 -4.17 -1.03
N VAL A 89 -13.50 -5.06 -2.02
CA VAL A 89 -13.21 -6.49 -1.85
C VAL A 89 -11.75 -6.72 -1.49
N LEU A 90 -10.80 -6.09 -2.19
CA LEU A 90 -9.38 -6.30 -1.94
C LEU A 90 -8.92 -5.66 -0.63
N LEU A 91 -9.45 -4.50 -0.25
CA LEU A 91 -9.20 -3.92 1.07
C LEU A 91 -9.80 -4.79 2.19
N ALA A 92 -10.96 -5.41 1.98
CA ALA A 92 -11.50 -6.39 2.92
C ALA A 92 -10.63 -7.64 3.02
N MET A 93 -10.10 -8.17 1.92
CA MET A 93 -9.11 -9.26 1.94
C MET A 93 -7.81 -8.84 2.64
N ALA A 94 -7.39 -7.58 2.51
CA ALA A 94 -6.27 -7.05 3.28
C ALA A 94 -6.61 -7.04 4.79
N CYS A 95 -7.80 -6.60 5.18
CA CYS A 95 -8.24 -6.64 6.58
C CYS A 95 -8.41 -8.07 7.13
N TRP A 96 -8.74 -9.04 6.27
CA TRP A 96 -8.77 -10.46 6.62
C TRP A 96 -7.38 -11.02 6.91
N THR A 97 -6.41 -10.69 6.05
CA THR A 97 -5.04 -11.20 6.19
C THR A 97 -4.30 -10.60 7.38
N ARG A 98 -4.54 -9.32 7.69
CA ARG A 98 -4.04 -8.63 8.88
C ARG A 98 -5.06 -7.62 9.40
N THR A 99 -5.53 -7.83 10.63
CA THR A 99 -6.65 -7.08 11.21
C THR A 99 -6.34 -5.62 11.46
N GLU A 100 -5.08 -5.25 11.72
CA GLU A 100 -4.66 -3.85 11.89
C GLU A 100 -4.81 -3.02 10.61
N THR A 101 -4.97 -3.66 9.44
CA THR A 101 -5.19 -2.95 8.17
C THR A 101 -6.47 -2.11 8.22
N ILE A 102 -7.41 -2.45 9.10
CA ILE A 102 -8.64 -1.69 9.31
C ILE A 102 -8.38 -0.23 9.70
N PHE A 103 -7.27 0.05 10.39
CA PHE A 103 -6.90 1.41 10.78
C PHE A 103 -6.58 2.31 9.58
N PHE A 104 -6.20 1.73 8.44
CA PHE A 104 -5.88 2.49 7.22
C PHE A 104 -7.11 2.78 6.34
N VAL A 105 -8.20 2.00 6.47
CA VAL A 105 -9.43 2.15 5.67
C VAL A 105 -10.09 3.53 5.82
N PRO A 106 -10.10 4.18 6.99
CA PRO A 106 -10.57 5.56 7.14
C PRO A 106 -9.91 6.57 6.20
N ILE A 107 -8.63 6.37 5.81
CA ILE A 107 -7.96 7.25 4.83
C ILE A 107 -8.70 7.20 3.49
N GLY A 108 -8.99 5.98 3.00
CA GLY A 108 -9.73 5.80 1.75
C GLY A 108 -11.14 6.38 1.80
N SER A 109 -11.81 6.20 2.93
CA SER A 109 -13.13 6.77 3.18
C SER A 109 -13.11 8.31 3.20
N LEU A 110 -12.08 8.92 3.77
CA LEU A 110 -11.89 10.37 3.75
C LEU A 110 -11.55 10.88 2.35
N LEU A 111 -10.68 10.20 1.62
CA LEU A 111 -10.34 10.56 0.25
C LEU A 111 -11.55 10.47 -0.69
N LEU A 112 -12.43 9.49 -0.47
CA LEU A 112 -13.72 9.43 -1.16
C LEU A 112 -14.54 10.70 -0.93
N LEU A 113 -14.61 11.20 0.31
CA LEU A 113 -15.38 12.42 0.61
C LEU A 113 -14.74 13.69 0.04
N ILE A 114 -13.41 13.77 0.02
CA ILE A 114 -12.68 14.96 -0.44
C ILE A 114 -12.63 15.05 -1.97
N PHE A 115 -12.34 13.92 -2.64
CA PHE A 115 -12.04 13.92 -4.08
C PHE A 115 -13.20 13.47 -4.98
N SER A 116 -14.36 13.10 -4.43
CA SER A 116 -15.54 12.75 -5.25
C SER A 116 -16.24 14.00 -5.81
N VAL A 117 -15.60 14.72 -6.72
CA VAL A 117 -16.15 15.95 -7.32
C VAL A 117 -17.38 15.68 -8.19
N SER A 118 -17.47 14.50 -8.80
CA SER A 118 -18.54 14.13 -9.74
C SER A 118 -19.78 13.49 -9.08
N ILE A 119 -19.75 13.27 -7.76
CA ILE A 119 -20.78 12.51 -7.04
C ILE A 119 -21.40 13.40 -5.97
N SER A 120 -22.72 13.31 -5.78
CA SER A 120 -23.37 14.02 -4.69
C SER A 120 -22.78 13.61 -3.33
N LYS A 121 -22.61 14.58 -2.42
CA LYS A 121 -21.99 14.34 -1.10
C LYS A 121 -22.64 13.17 -0.35
N ASN A 122 -23.96 13.01 -0.46
CA ASN A 122 -24.70 11.91 0.17
C ASN A 122 -24.30 10.54 -0.42
N LYS A 123 -24.13 10.44 -1.74
CA LYS A 123 -23.69 9.20 -2.40
C LYS A 123 -22.23 8.90 -2.06
N ALA A 124 -21.37 9.92 -1.96
CA ALA A 124 -19.99 9.76 -1.54
C ALA A 124 -19.89 9.26 -0.09
N LEU A 125 -20.67 9.85 0.82
CA LEU A 125 -20.77 9.41 2.21
C LEU A 125 -21.27 7.97 2.33
N PHE A 126 -22.34 7.62 1.59
CA PHE A 126 -22.83 6.26 1.57
C PHE A 126 -21.76 5.26 1.08
N ARG A 127 -21.00 5.61 0.04
CA ARG A 127 -19.89 4.77 -0.47
C ARG A 127 -18.74 4.66 0.54
N ALA A 128 -18.41 5.73 1.25
CA ALA A 128 -17.40 5.71 2.31
C ALA A 128 -17.81 4.81 3.49
N ILE A 129 -19.07 4.90 3.91
CA ILE A 129 -19.65 4.02 4.95
C ILE A 129 -19.64 2.57 4.45
N ALA A 130 -20.08 2.32 3.21
CA ALA A 130 -20.09 0.98 2.63
C ALA A 130 -18.68 0.38 2.55
N LEU A 131 -17.68 1.16 2.13
CA LEU A 131 -16.28 0.73 2.10
C LEU A 131 -15.79 0.32 3.49
N SER A 132 -16.03 1.16 4.49
CA SER A 132 -15.66 0.89 5.88
C SER A 132 -16.37 -0.35 6.43
N ALA A 133 -17.67 -0.49 6.19
CA ALA A 133 -18.47 -1.62 6.65
C ALA A 133 -18.02 -2.95 6.02
N ILE A 134 -17.75 -2.96 4.71
CA ILE A 134 -17.23 -4.14 4.00
C ILE A 134 -15.87 -4.57 4.54
N CYS A 135 -14.98 -3.61 4.85
CA CYS A 135 -13.68 -3.91 5.44
C CYS A 135 -13.75 -4.33 6.92
N LEU A 136 -14.77 -3.88 7.65
CA LEU A 136 -14.99 -4.24 9.05
C LEU A 136 -15.49 -5.67 9.21
N LEU A 137 -16.29 -6.17 8.25
CA LEU A 137 -16.85 -7.52 8.26
C LEU A 137 -15.80 -8.62 8.51
N PRO A 138 -14.68 -8.73 7.75
CA PRO A 138 -13.67 -9.75 8.00
C PRO A 138 -13.00 -9.60 9.37
N VAL A 139 -12.82 -8.37 9.87
CA VAL A 139 -12.22 -8.11 11.18
C VAL A 139 -13.13 -8.58 12.29
N VAL A 140 -14.42 -8.29 12.21
CA VAL A 140 -15.42 -8.74 13.19
C VAL A 140 -15.55 -10.26 13.16
N PHE A 141 -15.63 -10.84 11.95
CA PHE A 141 -15.68 -12.29 11.78
C PHE A 141 -14.46 -12.96 12.44
N TRP A 142 -13.25 -12.48 12.16
CA TRP A 142 -12.03 -13.06 12.71
C TRP A 142 -11.96 -12.92 14.24
N ASN A 143 -12.14 -11.70 14.75
CA ASN A 143 -11.90 -11.41 16.17
C ASN A 143 -13.01 -11.88 17.11
N TYR A 144 -14.26 -11.91 16.65
CA TYR A 144 -15.40 -12.24 17.52
C TYR A 144 -15.96 -13.62 17.23
N ILE A 145 -16.12 -13.99 15.96
CA ILE A 145 -16.75 -15.27 15.62
C ILE A 145 -15.72 -16.39 15.73
N LEU A 146 -14.57 -16.24 15.07
CA LEU A 146 -13.57 -17.30 15.00
C LEU A 146 -12.73 -17.39 16.28
N LEU A 147 -12.12 -16.27 16.72
CA LEU A 147 -11.25 -16.26 17.89
C LEU A 147 -11.98 -16.49 19.22
N ARG A 148 -13.20 -15.97 19.40
CA ARG A 148 -13.95 -16.17 20.67
C ARG A 148 -14.95 -17.31 20.62
N GLY A 149 -15.52 -17.62 19.45
CA GLY A 149 -16.55 -18.64 19.31
C GLY A 149 -16.01 -20.03 18.96
N TYR A 150 -14.94 -20.13 18.18
CA TYR A 150 -14.43 -21.40 17.69
C TYR A 150 -13.11 -21.83 18.34
N ILE A 151 -12.18 -20.89 18.56
CA ILE A 151 -10.89 -21.18 19.19
C ILE A 151 -11.03 -20.99 20.71
N PRO A 152 -10.75 -22.01 21.54
CA PRO A 152 -10.78 -21.87 23.00
C PRO A 152 -9.60 -21.02 23.46
N LEU A 153 -9.78 -19.70 23.49
CA LEU A 153 -8.80 -18.80 24.08
C LEU A 153 -8.80 -18.99 25.61
N PRO A 154 -7.62 -19.07 26.25
CA PRO A 154 -7.52 -19.07 27.70
C PRO A 154 -8.25 -17.84 28.27
N PRO A 155 -8.96 -17.96 29.41
CA PRO A 155 -9.68 -16.83 30.03
C PRO A 155 -8.80 -15.60 30.37
N ARG A 156 -7.48 -15.78 30.35
CA ARG A 156 -6.46 -14.73 30.61
C ARG A 156 -5.79 -14.19 29.34
N ALA A 157 -6.14 -14.69 28.16
CA ALA A 157 -5.64 -14.16 26.90
C ALA A 157 -6.35 -12.83 26.58
N ASN A 158 -5.94 -11.77 27.27
CA ASN A 158 -6.37 -10.42 26.93
C ASN A 158 -5.78 -10.06 25.57
N LEU A 159 -6.64 -9.89 24.58
CA LEU A 159 -6.27 -9.39 23.26
C LEU A 159 -5.85 -7.91 23.43
N GLY A 160 -4.55 -7.65 23.46
CA GLY A 160 -3.85 -6.36 23.40
C GLY A 160 -4.50 -5.17 24.13
N THR A 161 -3.87 -4.66 25.18
CA THR A 161 -4.38 -3.43 25.80
C THR A 161 -4.06 -2.21 24.92
N LEU A 162 -5.03 -1.28 24.82
CA LEU A 162 -4.80 0.03 24.21
C LEU A 162 -4.38 1.00 25.32
N HIS A 163 -3.22 1.59 25.15
CA HIS A 163 -2.72 2.62 26.07
C HIS A 163 -3.35 3.98 25.72
N GLY A 164 -3.74 4.73 26.76
CA GLY A 164 -4.21 6.11 26.62
C GLY A 164 -3.07 7.10 26.40
N VAL A 165 -3.43 8.38 26.32
CA VAL A 165 -2.46 9.48 26.23
C VAL A 165 -1.70 9.60 27.55
N THR A 166 -0.37 9.49 27.50
CA THR A 166 0.53 9.56 28.67
C THR A 166 1.30 10.88 28.73
N GLU A 167 1.96 11.16 29.84
CA GLU A 167 2.89 12.30 29.95
C GLU A 167 4.04 12.14 28.95
N GLY A 168 4.41 13.23 28.26
CA GLY A 168 5.44 13.17 27.22
C GLY A 168 4.98 12.51 25.91
N TYR A 169 3.68 12.47 25.63
CA TYR A 169 3.10 11.86 24.43
C TYR A 169 3.77 12.29 23.12
N LEU A 170 3.99 13.59 22.92
CA LEU A 170 4.59 14.11 21.68
C LEU A 170 6.07 13.72 21.56
N SER A 171 6.83 13.75 22.65
CA SER A 171 8.22 13.28 22.65
C SER A 171 8.32 11.79 22.31
N GLN A 172 7.40 10.98 22.79
CA GLN A 172 7.34 9.56 22.44
C GLN A 172 6.99 9.35 20.96
N LEU A 173 6.04 10.10 20.40
CA LEU A 173 5.72 10.05 18.97
C LEU A 173 6.93 10.37 18.10
N ILE A 174 7.66 11.44 18.44
CA ILE A 174 8.86 11.85 17.71
C ILE A 174 9.95 10.78 17.83
N ALA A 175 10.15 10.20 19.02
CA ALA A 175 11.10 9.12 19.22
C ALA A 175 10.76 7.87 18.40
N ILE A 176 9.48 7.48 18.33
CA ILE A 176 9.01 6.35 17.51
C ILE A 176 9.23 6.65 16.02
N ALA A 177 8.90 7.86 15.56
CA ALA A 177 9.11 8.26 14.17
C ALA A 177 10.62 8.24 13.79
N ALA A 178 11.49 8.72 14.69
CA ALA A 178 12.94 8.64 14.52
C ALA A 178 13.41 7.18 14.43
N GLN A 179 12.95 6.32 15.34
CA GLN A 179 13.28 4.88 15.29
C GLN A 179 12.78 4.20 14.00
N MET A 180 11.59 4.54 13.52
CA MET A 180 11.06 4.03 12.25
C MET A 180 11.93 4.45 11.06
N ASN A 181 12.46 5.66 11.07
CA ASN A 181 13.34 6.15 10.02
C ASN A 181 14.71 5.46 10.07
N ASP A 182 15.32 5.41 11.25
CA ASP A 182 16.69 4.91 11.45
C ASP A 182 16.78 3.39 11.32
N GLN A 183 15.82 2.65 11.88
CA GLN A 183 15.88 1.18 11.94
C GLN A 183 15.20 0.47 10.78
N VAL A 184 14.35 1.18 10.02
CA VAL A 184 13.56 0.55 8.95
C VAL A 184 13.72 1.33 7.66
N ILE A 185 13.25 2.57 7.56
CA ILE A 185 13.10 3.25 6.25
C ILE A 185 14.43 3.47 5.52
N PHE A 186 15.46 3.90 6.26
CA PHE A 186 16.77 4.22 5.68
C PHE A 186 17.81 3.12 5.88
N ASP A 187 17.38 1.94 6.32
CA ASP A 187 18.23 0.77 6.44
C ASP A 187 18.45 0.15 5.04
N ASP A 188 19.72 0.10 4.63
CA ASP A 188 20.16 -0.40 3.32
C ASP A 188 20.04 -1.91 3.20
N VAL A 189 20.06 -2.65 4.31
CA VAL A 189 19.89 -4.10 4.34
C VAL A 189 18.48 -4.48 3.91
N TYR A 190 17.47 -3.70 4.29
CA TYR A 190 16.07 -4.03 3.96
C TYR A 190 15.66 -3.58 2.55
N TRP A 191 15.97 -2.36 2.16
CA TRP A 191 15.39 -1.75 0.95
C TRP A 191 16.42 -1.42 -0.14
N GLY A 192 17.71 -1.56 0.15
CA GLY A 192 18.79 -1.08 -0.72
C GLY A 192 18.57 0.37 -1.12
N TYR A 193 18.51 0.63 -2.43
CA TYR A 193 18.32 1.98 -2.97
C TYR A 193 16.86 2.38 -3.21
N ALA A 194 15.89 1.49 -2.93
CA ALA A 194 14.49 1.70 -3.34
C ALA A 194 13.88 2.97 -2.75
N VAL A 195 14.04 3.19 -1.44
CA VAL A 195 13.53 4.37 -0.74
C VAL A 195 14.26 5.64 -1.19
N TRP A 196 15.58 5.59 -1.31
CA TRP A 196 16.38 6.73 -1.78
C TRP A 196 16.00 7.19 -3.18
N VAL A 197 15.82 6.24 -4.11
CA VAL A 197 15.36 6.53 -5.48
C VAL A 197 13.97 7.15 -5.46
N PHE A 198 13.04 6.60 -4.66
CA PHE A 198 11.71 7.16 -4.52
C PHE A 198 11.75 8.61 -4.02
N LEU A 199 12.52 8.90 -2.96
CA LEU A 199 12.61 10.25 -2.39
C LEU A 199 13.24 11.24 -3.38
N LEU A 200 14.34 10.85 -4.04
CA LEU A 200 15.01 11.69 -5.03
C LEU A 200 14.07 12.03 -6.19
N LEU A 201 13.41 11.03 -6.78
CA LEU A 201 12.51 11.23 -7.92
C LEU A 201 11.26 12.02 -7.52
N SER A 202 10.74 11.79 -6.32
CA SER A 202 9.61 12.56 -5.78
C SER A 202 10.00 14.02 -5.56
N LEU A 203 11.19 14.29 -5.00
CA LEU A 203 11.71 15.64 -4.81
C LEU A 203 11.89 16.37 -6.15
N VAL A 204 12.51 15.72 -7.14
CA VAL A 204 12.67 16.25 -8.51
C VAL A 204 11.30 16.57 -9.10
N ASN A 205 10.32 15.68 -8.97
CA ASN A 205 8.97 15.90 -9.47
C ASN A 205 8.28 17.07 -8.77
N THR A 206 8.39 17.19 -7.44
CA THR A 206 7.77 18.29 -6.68
C THR A 206 8.42 19.64 -6.97
N VAL A 207 9.74 19.71 -7.05
CA VAL A 207 10.48 20.97 -7.25
C VAL A 207 10.38 21.46 -8.70
N ILE A 208 10.61 20.56 -9.68
CA ILE A 208 10.70 20.92 -11.10
C ILE A 208 9.32 20.93 -11.75
N PHE A 209 8.56 19.84 -11.61
CA PHE A 209 7.28 19.67 -12.31
C PHE A 209 6.08 20.20 -11.53
N ARG A 210 6.22 20.41 -10.21
CA ARG A 210 5.18 20.93 -9.30
C ARG A 210 3.84 20.21 -9.46
N ASP A 211 3.91 18.90 -9.66
CA ASP A 211 2.75 18.08 -10.01
C ASP A 211 1.82 17.84 -8.80
N LYS A 212 0.51 17.95 -9.05
CA LYS A 212 -0.55 17.67 -8.07
C LYS A 212 -1.27 16.35 -8.32
N ARG A 213 -1.04 15.67 -9.45
CA ARG A 213 -1.77 14.45 -9.84
C ARG A 213 -1.57 13.30 -8.87
N GLY A 214 -0.35 13.11 -8.38
CA GLY A 214 -0.02 12.06 -7.41
C GLY A 214 -0.40 12.39 -5.96
N PHE A 215 -1.03 13.54 -5.69
CA PHE A 215 -1.30 13.99 -4.32
C PHE A 215 -2.19 13.03 -3.51
N PRO A 216 -3.26 12.42 -4.05
CA PRO A 216 -4.04 11.43 -3.31
C PRO A 216 -3.21 10.21 -2.84
N ILE A 217 -2.24 9.76 -3.65
CA ILE A 217 -1.36 8.65 -3.26
C ILE A 217 -0.34 9.10 -2.21
N LEU A 218 0.16 10.34 -2.28
CA LEU A 218 0.99 10.91 -1.20
C LEU A 218 0.21 11.01 0.12
N LEU A 219 -1.08 11.36 0.09
CA LEU A 219 -1.93 11.35 1.29
C LEU A 219 -2.09 9.94 1.87
N TRP A 220 -2.19 8.91 1.02
CA TRP A 220 -2.14 7.53 1.47
C TRP A 220 -0.81 7.20 2.15
N LEU A 221 0.32 7.50 1.51
CA LEU A 221 1.65 7.23 2.06
C LEU A 221 1.86 7.94 3.41
N ALA A 222 1.55 9.23 3.48
CA ALA A 222 1.66 10.02 4.70
C ALA A 222 0.70 9.53 5.79
N GLY A 223 -0.56 9.24 5.43
CA GLY A 223 -1.57 8.75 6.37
C GLY A 223 -1.20 7.39 6.95
N ILE A 224 -0.73 6.45 6.12
CA ILE A 224 -0.27 5.12 6.57
C ILE A 224 0.93 5.28 7.51
N TYR A 225 1.90 6.13 7.15
CA TYR A 225 3.07 6.40 7.98
C TYR A 225 2.67 6.94 9.37
N ILE A 226 1.84 8.00 9.41
CA ILE A 226 1.36 8.60 10.67
C ILE A 226 0.57 7.58 11.50
N LEU A 227 -0.31 6.80 10.87
CA LEU A 227 -1.07 5.77 11.57
C LEU A 227 -0.17 4.67 12.14
N PHE A 228 0.94 4.30 11.48
CA PHE A 228 1.88 3.37 12.07
C PHE A 228 2.55 3.93 13.33
N VAL A 229 2.94 5.21 13.33
CA VAL A 229 3.48 5.87 14.54
C VAL A 229 2.44 5.78 15.67
N LEU A 230 1.17 6.08 15.38
CA LEU A 230 0.08 6.00 16.35
C LEU A 230 -0.17 4.57 16.83
N ILE A 231 -0.22 3.59 15.92
CA ILE A 231 -0.42 2.17 16.27
C ILE A 231 0.69 1.69 17.21
N ILE A 232 1.96 2.00 16.91
CA ILE A 232 3.09 1.58 17.74
C ILE A 232 3.02 2.18 19.14
N GLN A 233 2.55 3.42 19.27
CA GLN A 233 2.42 4.05 20.58
C GLN A 233 1.26 3.49 21.42
N HIS A 234 0.11 3.18 20.81
CA HIS A 234 -1.11 2.84 21.56
C HIS A 234 -1.35 1.34 21.69
N VAL A 235 -0.86 0.52 20.75
CA VAL A 235 -1.11 -0.92 20.74
C VAL A 235 0.02 -1.65 21.46
N GLU A 236 -0.32 -2.31 22.57
CA GLU A 236 0.63 -3.16 23.28
C GLU A 236 1.19 -4.27 22.39
N GLY A 237 2.51 -4.43 22.40
CA GLY A 237 3.22 -5.41 21.56
C GLY A 237 3.50 -4.96 20.12
N ALA A 238 2.94 -3.83 19.68
CA ALA A 238 3.36 -3.20 18.44
C ALA A 238 4.75 -2.58 18.62
N ASN A 239 5.66 -2.87 17.71
CA ASN A 239 7.02 -2.32 17.73
C ASN A 239 7.51 -2.07 16.32
N VAL A 240 8.59 -1.28 16.21
CA VAL A 240 9.13 -0.84 14.92
C VAL A 240 9.67 -2.04 14.10
N LEU A 241 10.52 -2.88 14.70
CA LEU A 241 11.21 -3.97 14.00
C LEU A 241 10.27 -5.06 13.47
N PHE A 242 9.16 -5.34 14.15
CA PHE A 242 8.21 -6.37 13.74
C PHE A 242 6.98 -5.76 13.09
N THR A 243 6.29 -4.79 13.71
CA THR A 243 5.02 -4.29 13.16
C THR A 243 5.24 -3.35 11.99
N PHE A 244 6.12 -2.35 12.14
CA PHE A 244 6.33 -1.37 11.07
C PHE A 244 7.11 -1.95 9.89
N ARG A 245 8.18 -2.72 10.13
CA ARG A 245 8.94 -3.38 9.05
C ARG A 245 8.05 -4.20 8.12
N ARG A 246 7.19 -5.06 8.70
CA ARG A 246 6.21 -5.85 7.93
C ARG A 246 5.15 -4.97 7.26
N GLY A 247 4.73 -3.91 7.94
CA GLY A 247 3.80 -2.92 7.41
C GLY A 247 4.33 -2.12 6.23
N PHE A 248 5.65 -1.91 6.16
CA PHE A 248 6.32 -1.05 5.19
C PHE A 248 6.16 -1.52 3.74
N PHE A 249 5.93 -2.81 3.50
CA PHE A 249 5.63 -3.31 2.14
C PHE A 249 4.44 -2.60 1.49
N LYS A 250 3.43 -2.20 2.28
CA LYS A 250 2.29 -1.40 1.80
C LYS A 250 2.74 -0.07 1.23
N LEU A 251 3.65 0.61 1.95
CA LEU A 251 4.22 1.89 1.53
C LEU A 251 5.09 1.69 0.30
N LEU A 252 5.93 0.67 0.27
CA LEU A 252 6.85 0.40 -0.84
C LEU A 252 6.10 0.20 -2.17
N PHE A 253 5.04 -0.60 -2.19
CA PHE A 253 4.21 -0.77 -3.41
C PHE A 253 3.57 0.54 -3.87
N LEU A 254 3.05 1.33 -2.93
CA LEU A 254 2.42 2.62 -3.24
C LEU A 254 3.44 3.69 -3.66
N MET A 255 4.68 3.64 -3.16
CA MET A 255 5.79 4.51 -3.57
C MET A 255 6.10 4.34 -5.06
N TYR A 256 6.24 3.09 -5.52
CA TYR A 256 6.51 2.82 -6.94
C TYR A 256 5.31 3.08 -7.84
N PHE A 257 4.09 2.81 -7.35
CA PHE A 257 2.88 3.23 -8.06
C PHE A 257 2.80 4.76 -8.19
N TYR A 258 3.11 5.50 -7.12
CA TYR A 258 3.16 6.97 -7.14
C TYR A 258 4.09 7.48 -8.24
N LEU A 259 5.31 6.93 -8.38
CA LEU A 259 6.26 7.34 -9.43
C LEU A 259 5.64 7.25 -10.83
N GLY A 260 4.87 6.19 -11.11
CA GLY A 260 4.13 6.05 -12.37
C GLY A 260 3.01 7.07 -12.59
N THR A 261 2.53 7.73 -11.53
CA THR A 261 1.52 8.81 -11.65
C THR A 261 2.14 10.18 -11.90
N THR A 262 3.45 10.34 -11.68
CA THR A 262 4.14 11.63 -11.75
C THR A 262 4.33 12.16 -13.17
N SER A 263 4.34 13.49 -13.29
CA SER A 263 4.63 14.18 -14.55
C SER A 263 6.07 13.97 -15.02
N LEU A 264 7.04 13.76 -14.11
CA LEU A 264 8.41 13.37 -14.47
C LEU A 264 8.44 12.11 -15.35
N PHE A 265 7.77 11.03 -14.90
CA PHE A 265 7.75 9.78 -15.67
C PHE A 265 6.92 9.88 -16.94
N ARG A 266 5.85 10.70 -16.96
CA ARG A 266 5.11 10.97 -18.20
C ARG A 266 5.94 11.75 -19.22
N TRP A 267 6.73 12.72 -18.75
CA TRP A 267 7.67 13.47 -19.60
C TRP A 267 8.73 12.53 -20.19
N LEU A 268 9.33 11.68 -19.35
CA LEU A 268 10.30 10.68 -19.80
C LEU A 268 9.67 9.68 -20.77
N SER A 269 8.45 9.24 -20.50
CA SER A 269 7.67 8.36 -21.38
C SER A 269 7.46 8.99 -22.76
N ASN A 270 7.05 10.26 -22.81
CA ASN A 270 6.87 10.96 -24.08
C ASN A 270 8.18 11.15 -24.84
N TRP A 271 9.30 11.33 -24.12
CA TRP A 271 10.62 11.42 -24.72
C TRP A 271 11.03 10.09 -25.38
N ILE A 272 10.80 8.95 -24.71
CA ILE A 272 11.08 7.61 -25.26
C ILE A 272 10.21 7.35 -26.50
N TYR A 273 8.89 7.58 -26.43
CA TYR A 273 8.01 7.37 -27.59
C TYR A 273 8.44 8.20 -28.81
N ARG A 274 8.87 9.45 -28.60
CA ARG A 274 9.40 10.29 -29.68
C ARG A 274 10.68 9.74 -30.27
N TRP A 275 11.55 9.15 -29.45
CA TRP A 275 12.77 8.51 -29.91
C TRP A 275 12.47 7.27 -30.77
N GLU A 276 11.55 6.41 -30.32
CA GLU A 276 11.10 5.22 -31.07
C GLU A 276 10.46 5.59 -32.41
N SER A 277 9.56 6.59 -32.43
CA SER A 277 8.88 7.03 -33.66
C SER A 277 9.83 7.62 -34.73
N LYS A 278 11.02 8.10 -34.32
CA LYS A 278 12.03 8.60 -35.25
C LYS A 278 12.81 7.47 -35.91
N ILE A 279 12.90 6.31 -35.26
CA ILE A 279 13.60 5.14 -35.79
C ILE A 279 12.75 4.43 -36.86
N GLU A 280 11.41 4.51 -36.77
CA GLU A 280 10.50 3.96 -37.80
C GLU A 280 10.42 4.77 -39.10
N LYS A 281 11.14 5.90 -39.21
CA LYS A 281 11.33 6.61 -40.49
C LYS A 281 12.76 6.47 -41.02
N PRO A 282 13.10 5.34 -41.67
CA PRO A 282 14.10 5.32 -42.71
C PRO A 282 13.52 4.82 -44.04
N GLU A 283 13.92 5.48 -45.13
CA GLU A 283 13.71 5.14 -46.55
C GLU A 283 12.38 5.59 -47.19
N THR A 284 12.34 6.88 -47.55
CA THR A 284 11.84 7.31 -48.87
C THR A 284 13.02 7.53 -49.80
#